data_AF-A0A915MRA8-F1
#
_entry.id   AF-A0A915MRA8-F1
#
_cell.length_a   1.000
_cell.length_b   1.000
_cell.length_c   1.000
_cell.angle_alpha   90.00
_cell.angle_beta   90.00
_cell.angle_gamma   90.00
#
_symmetry.space_group_name_H-M   'P 1'
#
loop_
_entity.id
_entity.type
_entity.pdbx_description
1 polymer ?
#
loop_
_entity_poly.entity_id
_entity_poly.type
_entity_poly.pdbx_seq_one_letter_code
_entity_poly.pdbx_strand_id
1 'polypeptide(L)'
;DLISCIVSAVDCSINIEKLFPPPTNNNFPSEAHDLRIEPFTKATPHKGVKGGNESNDHQQHHQLHVDISWQIPPNNSTKALKGFLLEIDGENGRKHACFLLNV
;
A
#
# COMPACT_ATOMS: atom_id res chain seq x y z
N ASP A 1 -13.03 -10.95 -17.21
CA ASP A 1 -11.68 -10.36 -17.01
C ASP A 1 -11.49 -10.02 -15.54
N LEU A 2 -10.64 -10.78 -14.85
CA LEU A 2 -10.27 -10.51 -13.46
C LEU A 2 -9.03 -9.62 -13.48
N ILE A 3 -9.12 -8.42 -12.91
CA ILE A 3 -7.94 -7.59 -12.62
C ILE A 3 -7.37 -8.12 -11.31
N SER A 4 -6.13 -8.61 -11.33
CA SER A 4 -5.45 -9.14 -10.14
C SER A 4 -4.32 -8.22 -9.74
N CYS A 5 -4.37 -7.68 -8.52
CA CYS A 5 -3.29 -6.85 -7.99
C CYS A 5 -2.39 -7.66 -7.05
N ILE A 6 -1.08 -7.69 -7.33
CA ILE A 6 -0.06 -8.23 -6.43
C ILE A 6 0.68 -7.06 -5.80
N VAL A 7 0.70 -7.02 -4.47
CA VAL A 7 1.36 -5.96 -3.70
C VAL A 7 2.66 -6.50 -3.09
N SER A 8 3.75 -5.77 -3.25
CA SER A 8 5.06 -6.12 -2.67
C SER A 8 5.72 -4.89 -2.05
N ALA A 9 6.29 -5.04 -0.86
CA ALA A 9 7.17 -4.03 -0.27
C ALA A 9 8.48 -3.97 -1.06
N VAL A 10 8.93 -2.77 -1.42
CA VAL A 10 10.12 -2.55 -2.26
C VAL A 10 11.03 -1.48 -1.64
N ASP A 11 12.28 -1.45 -2.08
CA ASP A 11 13.18 -0.33 -1.79
C ASP A 11 12.66 0.93 -2.50
N CYS A 12 12.63 2.07 -1.82
CA CYS A 12 12.15 3.33 -2.40
C CYS A 12 13.08 3.89 -3.49
N SER A 13 14.32 3.42 -3.58
CA SER A 13 15.26 3.75 -4.66
C SER A 13 15.12 2.85 -5.90
N ILE A 14 14.06 2.05 -5.98
CA ILE A 14 13.81 1.15 -7.09
C ILE A 14 13.74 1.90 -8.43
N ASN A 15 14.48 1.40 -9.41
CA ASN A 15 14.43 1.96 -10.76
C ASN A 15 13.17 1.46 -11.49
N ILE A 16 12.10 2.26 -11.41
CA ILE A 16 10.80 1.95 -12.02
C ILE A 16 10.90 1.86 -13.55
N GLU A 17 11.68 2.72 -14.20
CA GLU A 17 11.84 2.72 -15.67
C GLU A 17 12.47 1.42 -16.18
N LYS A 18 13.34 0.78 -15.39
CA LYS A 18 13.92 -0.52 -15.72
C LYS A 18 12.90 -1.66 -15.64
N LEU A 19 11.96 -1.57 -14.69
CA LEU A 19 10.93 -2.60 -14.47
C LEU A 19 9.73 -2.41 -15.41
N PHE A 20 9.36 -1.16 -15.65
CA PHE A 20 8.27 -0.74 -16.50
C PHE A 20 8.77 0.32 -17.48
N PRO A 21 9.37 -0.12 -18.61
CA PRO A 21 9.85 0.79 -19.63
C PRO A 21 8.71 1.69 -20.15
N PRO A 22 9.00 2.97 -20.45
CA PRO A 22 7.99 3.89 -20.94
C PRO A 22 7.43 3.40 -22.29
N PRO A 23 6.12 3.62 -22.55
CA PRO A 23 5.49 3.27 -23.81
C PRO A 23 6.10 4.06 -24.97
N THR A 24 6.34 3.39 -26.10
CA THR A 24 7.01 3.96 -27.29
C THR A 24 6.23 5.07 -28.00
N ASN A 25 4.93 5.19 -27.72
CA ASN A 25 4.00 6.11 -28.39
C ASN A 25 3.42 7.19 -27.45
N ASN A 26 4.08 7.46 -26.32
CA ASN A 26 3.57 8.36 -25.27
C ASN A 26 2.15 8.02 -24.77
N ASN A 27 1.70 6.78 -24.95
CA ASN A 27 0.41 6.33 -24.45
C ASN A 27 0.53 5.90 -22.97
N PHE A 28 0.73 6.88 -22.11
CA PHE A 28 0.75 6.68 -20.66
C PHE A 28 -0.66 6.48 -20.13
N PRO A 29 -0.85 5.65 -19.09
CA PRO A 29 -2.12 5.61 -18.39
C PRO A 29 -2.45 7.00 -17.84
N SER A 30 -3.73 7.30 -17.75
CA SER A 30 -4.21 8.53 -17.12
C SER A 30 -3.79 8.59 -15.66
N GLU A 31 -3.59 9.80 -15.15
CA GLU A 31 -3.23 10.02 -13.75
C GLU A 31 -4.29 9.42 -12.81
N ALA A 32 -3.82 8.85 -11.70
CA ALA A 32 -4.69 8.41 -10.63
C ALA A 32 -5.30 9.62 -9.91
N HIS A 33 -6.59 9.54 -9.59
CA HIS A 33 -7.30 10.60 -8.90
C HIS A 33 -8.13 10.04 -7.73
N ASP A 34 -8.79 10.95 -7.00
CA ASP A 34 -9.60 10.61 -5.83
C ASP A 34 -8.84 9.80 -4.77
N LEU A 35 -7.59 10.20 -4.50
CA LEU A 35 -6.80 9.64 -3.41
C LEU A 35 -7.51 9.90 -2.07
N ARG A 36 -7.81 8.83 -1.35
CA ARG A 36 -8.46 8.84 -0.03
C ARG A 36 -7.60 8.07 0.96
N ILE A 37 -7.48 8.65 2.15
CA ILE A 37 -6.72 8.10 3.27
C ILE A 37 -7.67 8.07 4.46
N GLU A 38 -8.02 6.87 4.92
CA GLU A 38 -9.00 6.67 5.98
C GLU A 38 -8.36 5.95 7.17
N PRO A 39 -8.22 6.62 8.34
CA PRO A 39 -7.68 5.98 9.52
C PRO A 39 -8.77 5.15 10.22
N PHE A 40 -8.39 3.97 10.69
CA PHE A 40 -9.26 3.15 11.53
C PHE A 40 -8.44 2.42 12.59
N THR A 41 -9.07 2.12 13.72
CA THR A 41 -8.42 1.41 14.82
C THR A 41 -8.88 -0.03 14.85
N LYS A 42 -7.93 -0.96 14.88
CA LYS A 42 -8.23 -2.39 15.07
C LYS A 42 -7.77 -2.83 16.44
N ALA A 43 -8.67 -3.40 17.21
CA ALA A 43 -8.30 -4.12 18.43
C ALA A 43 -7.59 -5.42 18.03
N THR A 44 -6.35 -5.62 18.49
CA THR A 44 -5.64 -6.87 18.27
C THR A 44 -5.86 -7.80 19.46
N PRO A 45 -6.37 -9.04 19.26
CA PRO A 45 -6.50 -9.98 20.35
C PRO A 45 -5.10 -10.43 20.79
N HIS A 46 -4.84 -10.36 22.10
CA HIS A 46 -3.64 -10.93 22.69
C HIS A 46 -3.66 -12.45 22.44
N LYS A 47 -2.74 -12.98 21.63
CA LYS A 47 -2.44 -14.42 21.68
C LYS A 47 -1.74 -14.66 23.02
N GLY A 48 -2.51 -15.04 24.03
CA GLY A 48 -2.02 -15.39 25.34
C GLY A 48 -0.95 -16.48 25.22
N VAL A 49 0.29 -16.13 25.52
CA VAL A 49 1.29 -17.12 25.90
C VAL A 49 0.80 -17.71 27.22
N LYS A 50 0.27 -18.94 27.16
CA LYS A 50 -0.03 -19.71 28.37
C LYS A 50 1.31 -20.05 29.04
N GLY A 51 1.67 -19.29 30.07
CA GLY A 51 2.88 -19.56 30.83
C GLY A 51 3.04 -18.64 32.04
N GLY A 52 2.39 -19.02 33.15
CA GLY A 52 2.89 -18.76 34.51
C GLY A 52 2.65 -17.39 35.13
N ASN A 53 1.81 -17.39 36.17
CA ASN A 53 1.58 -16.38 37.22
C ASN A 53 0.94 -15.04 36.82
N GLU A 54 -0.22 -14.83 37.42
CA GLU A 54 -1.12 -13.68 37.31
C GLU A 54 -0.45 -12.34 37.55
N SER A 55 -0.59 -11.45 36.57
CA SER A 55 -0.92 -10.05 36.83
C SER A 55 -1.95 -9.59 35.78
N ASN A 56 -3.03 -8.99 36.28
CA ASN A 56 -4.13 -8.44 35.51
C ASN A 56 -3.66 -7.26 34.64
N ASP A 57 -3.31 -7.51 33.39
CA ASP A 57 -3.38 -6.46 32.38
C ASP A 57 -3.71 -7.08 31.02
N HIS A 58 -4.98 -7.38 30.81
CA HIS A 58 -5.55 -7.64 29.48
C HIS A 58 -5.60 -6.32 28.69
N GLN A 59 -4.45 -5.68 28.47
CA GLN A 59 -4.36 -4.51 27.62
C GLN A 59 -4.63 -4.95 26.18
N GLN A 60 -5.83 -4.66 25.69
CA GLN A 60 -6.11 -4.72 24.26
C GLN A 60 -5.17 -3.74 23.57
N HIS A 61 -4.19 -4.25 22.84
CA HIS A 61 -3.36 -3.40 22.00
C HIS A 61 -4.20 -2.96 20.80
N HIS A 62 -4.58 -1.68 20.80
CA HIS A 62 -5.16 -1.02 19.64
C HIS A 62 -4.04 -0.67 18.65
N GLN A 63 -4.17 -1.11 17.40
CA GLN A 63 -3.30 -0.70 16.32
C GLN A 63 -4.04 0.31 15.44
N LEU A 64 -3.39 1.43 15.15
CA LEU A 64 -3.86 2.36 14.12
C LEU A 64 -3.53 1.76 12.75
N HIS A 65 -4.56 1.58 11.94
CA HIS A 65 -4.46 1.20 10.55
C HIS A 65 -4.90 2.36 9.67
N VAL A 66 -4.46 2.32 8.43
CA VAL A 66 -4.81 3.28 7.40
C VAL A 66 -5.20 2.51 6.17
N ASP A 67 -6.39 2.79 5.64
CA ASP A 67 -6.79 2.35 4.31
C ASP A 67 -6.47 3.47 3.32
N ILE A 68 -5.82 3.09 2.22
CA ILE A 68 -5.44 4.00 1.14
C ILE A 68 -6.15 3.51 -0.12
N SER A 69 -6.90 4.40 -0.77
CA SER A 69 -7.61 4.09 -2.01
C SER A 69 -7.49 5.22 -3.01
N TRP A 70 -7.51 4.88 -4.30
CA TRP A 70 -7.47 5.81 -5.43
C TRP A 70 -8.22 5.20 -6.61
N GLN A 71 -8.47 6.01 -7.64
CA GLN A 71 -9.18 5.60 -8.85
C GLN A 71 -8.38 5.95 -10.09
N ILE A 72 -8.59 5.20 -11.17
CA ILE A 72 -8.13 5.57 -12.52
C ILE A 72 -9.35 5.64 -13.44
N PRO A 73 -9.43 6.64 -14.33
CA PRO A 73 -10.53 6.74 -15.29
C PRO A 73 -10.57 5.49 -16.18
N PRO A 74 -11.75 4.89 -16.45
CA PRO A 74 -11.85 3.69 -17.29
C PRO A 74 -11.80 4.07 -18.78
N ASN A 75 -10.64 4.52 -19.26
CA ASN A 75 -10.46 4.93 -20.66
C ASN A 75 -9.46 4.02 -21.39
N ASN A 76 -9.22 4.28 -22.68
CA ASN A 76 -8.35 3.43 -23.50
C ASN A 76 -6.89 3.38 -23.00
N SER A 77 -6.42 4.43 -22.32
CA SER A 77 -5.07 4.48 -21.76
C SER A 77 -4.89 3.54 -20.57
N THR A 78 -5.96 3.19 -19.85
CA THR A 78 -5.93 2.27 -18.70
C THR A 78 -5.41 0.89 -19.07
N LYS A 79 -5.55 0.48 -20.34
CA LYS A 79 -4.97 -0.78 -20.86
C LYS A 79 -3.43 -0.79 -20.83
N ALA A 80 -2.80 0.38 -20.79
CA ALA A 80 -1.35 0.52 -20.69
C ALA A 80 -0.84 0.50 -19.25
N LEU A 81 -1.73 0.59 -18.24
CA LEU A 81 -1.37 0.52 -16.83
C LEU A 81 -0.69 -0.81 -16.52
N LYS A 82 0.47 -0.75 -15.87
CA LYS A 82 1.23 -1.92 -15.39
C LYS A 82 1.25 -2.03 -13.88
N GLY A 83 1.06 -0.91 -13.19
CA GLY A 83 1.05 -0.89 -11.75
C GLY A 83 1.13 0.52 -11.18
N PHE A 84 1.21 0.57 -9.85
CA PHE A 84 1.38 1.77 -9.06
C PHE A 84 2.56 1.60 -8.10
N LEU A 85 3.34 2.66 -7.92
CA LEU A 85 4.26 2.77 -6.79
C LEU A 85 3.58 3.65 -5.74
N LEU A 86 3.28 3.08 -4.58
CA LEU A 86 2.79 3.80 -3.41
C LEU A 86 3.98 4.14 -2.53
N GLU A 87 4.23 5.43 -2.37
CA GLU A 87 5.28 6.00 -1.54
C GLU A 87 4.64 6.61 -0.28
N ILE A 88 5.12 6.21 0.90
CA ILE A 88 4.64 6.70 2.19
C ILE A 88 5.79 7.34 2.94
N ASP A 89 5.81 8.67 2.91
CA ASP A 89 6.80 9.47 3.62
C ASP A 89 6.59 9.41 5.13
N GLY A 90 7.65 9.02 5.83
CA GLY A 90 7.71 9.07 7.28
C GLY A 90 8.24 10.41 7.76
N GLU A 91 7.47 11.14 8.56
CA GLU A 91 7.97 12.33 9.25
C GLU A 91 8.70 11.98 10.57
N ASN A 92 9.60 12.86 11.01
CA ASN A 92 10.24 12.81 12.35
C ASN A 92 11.00 11.51 12.64
N GLY A 93 11.83 11.05 11.70
CA GLY A 93 12.64 9.83 11.86
C GLY A 93 11.86 8.53 11.71
N ARG A 94 10.58 8.59 11.30
CA ARG A 94 9.81 7.42 10.90
C ARG A 94 10.30 6.92 9.54
N LYS A 95 10.16 5.61 9.33
CA LYS A 95 10.63 4.95 8.11
C LYS A 95 9.80 5.39 6.91
N HIS A 96 10.50 5.78 5.86
CA HIS A 96 9.97 5.86 4.50
C HIS A 96 9.70 4.43 3.99
N ALA A 97 8.50 4.18 3.47
CA ALA A 97 8.10 2.86 2.97
C ALA A 97 7.50 2.96 1.57
N CYS A 98 7.87 1.99 0.71
CA CYS A 98 7.38 1.92 -0.66
C CYS A 98 6.76 0.56 -0.97
N PHE A 99 5.66 0.58 -1.71
CA PHE A 99 4.91 -0.60 -2.11
C PHE A 99 4.64 -0.56 -3.61
N LEU A 100 5.01 -1.63 -4.31
CA LEU A 100 4.69 -1.81 -5.71
C LEU A 100 3.42 -2.65 -5.83
N LEU A 101 2.41 -2.09 -6.52
CA LEU A 101 1.15 -2.73 -6.84
C LEU A 101 1.16 -3.10 -8.33
N ASN A 102 1.38 -4.36 -8.66
CA ASN A 102 1.39 -4.87 -10.04
C ASN A 102 -0.03 -5.33 -10.42
N VAL A 103 -0.60 -4.79 -11.50
CA VAL A 103 -2.04 -4.83 -11.86
C VAL A 103 -2.31 -5.66 -13.10
#